data_AF-A0A350JHK4-F1
#
_entry.id   AF-A0A350JHK4-F1
#
_cell.length_a   1.000
_cell.length_b   1.000
_cell.length_c   1.000
_cell.angle_alpha   90.00
_cell.angle_beta   90.00
_cell.angle_gamma   90.00
#
_symmetry.space_group_name_H-M   'P 1'
#
loop_
_entity.id
_entity.type
_entity.pdbx_description
1 polymer ?
#
loop_
_entity_poly.entity_id
_entity_poly.type
_entity_poly.pdbx_seq_one_letter_code
_entity_poly.pdbx_strand_id
1 'polypeptide(L)'
;MRNSYIILMALAAITLAGCQEEIDLDLPATEPELVIEGYLTQRDYYFPNGDLDCFGTTVPLADIVLATQLVDAFINIDSIESEADYFPFNKVQLTLTGDYFANEIPQTVSNASVMLYEDGNVVETLIEDPNIPGTYRITHYPKIGSEYHLWIQALGNIYETERELYESVPPLIGLTANYGPNFIQDSCAYYVNIDTYEKPGAGDHYRWFFYLNNEYDKRPGFISITNDDNFDGFCLFGFDVYGDELELGDTLTAFQMNATEGYFNFLSSLQSQTAFVGGPFDSPPAPIRGNLNNLTTGKPAFGYFAAGGISANATAIPDTIPDVDCP
;
A
#
# COMPACT_ATOMS: atom_id res chain seq x y z
N MET A 1 -8.51 50.49 -47.77
CA MET A 1 -8.98 49.18 -47.27
C MET A 1 -7.95 48.42 -46.44
N ARG A 2 -6.63 48.58 -46.62
CA ARG A 2 -5.61 47.82 -45.86
C ARG A 2 -5.35 48.31 -44.41
N ASN A 3 -5.65 49.57 -44.09
CA ASN A 3 -5.42 50.13 -42.75
C ASN A 3 -6.56 49.88 -41.73
N SER A 4 -7.78 49.55 -42.17
CA SER A 4 -8.89 49.25 -41.24
C SER A 4 -8.78 47.85 -40.62
N TYR A 5 -8.17 46.89 -41.33
CA TYR A 5 -7.98 45.52 -40.81
C TYR A 5 -6.89 45.43 -39.74
N ILE A 6 -5.87 46.29 -39.79
CA ILE A 6 -4.80 46.34 -38.78
C ILE A 6 -5.34 46.93 -37.46
N ILE A 7 -6.22 47.93 -37.54
CA ILE A 7 -6.87 48.51 -36.35
C ILE A 7 -7.88 47.51 -35.75
N LEU A 8 -8.62 46.75 -36.57
CA LEU A 8 -9.51 45.69 -36.06
C LEU A 8 -8.74 44.52 -35.41
N MET A 9 -7.58 44.12 -35.95
CA MET A 9 -6.75 43.08 -35.31
C MET A 9 -6.10 43.57 -34.01
N ALA A 10 -5.67 44.83 -33.94
CA ALA A 10 -5.10 45.40 -32.73
C ALA A 10 -6.15 45.56 -31.61
N LEU A 11 -7.42 45.82 -31.95
CA LEU A 11 -8.51 45.92 -30.98
C LEU A 11 -8.98 44.54 -30.48
N ALA A 12 -8.88 43.50 -31.29
CA ALA A 12 -9.19 42.12 -30.91
C ALA A 12 -8.10 41.45 -30.05
N ALA A 13 -6.85 41.91 -30.15
CA ALA A 13 -5.74 41.39 -29.33
C ALA A 13 -5.76 41.89 -27.87
N ILE A 14 -6.53 42.95 -27.56
CA ILE A 14 -6.58 43.56 -26.21
C ILE A 14 -7.65 42.89 -25.33
N THR A 15 -8.54 42.06 -25.87
CA THR A 15 -9.65 41.44 -25.10
C THR A 15 -9.33 40.06 -24.51
N LEU A 16 -8.09 39.58 -24.59
CA LEU A 16 -7.68 38.27 -24.04
C LEU A 16 -6.79 38.37 -22.80
N ALA A 17 -6.56 39.56 -22.26
CA ALA A 17 -5.95 39.72 -20.94
C ALA A 17 -7.02 39.51 -19.85
N GLY A 18 -7.44 38.26 -19.66
CA GLY A 18 -8.15 37.87 -18.45
C GLY A 18 -7.16 37.96 -17.29
N CYS A 19 -7.32 38.95 -16.42
CA CYS A 19 -6.64 38.94 -15.13
C CYS A 19 -7.18 37.73 -14.36
N GLN A 20 -6.36 36.69 -14.22
CA GLN A 20 -6.63 35.61 -13.29
C GLN A 20 -6.30 36.18 -11.91
N GLU A 21 -7.33 36.57 -11.16
CA GLU A 21 -7.17 36.95 -9.76
C GLU A 21 -6.86 35.67 -8.99
N GLU A 22 -5.61 35.51 -8.54
CA GLU A 22 -5.26 34.46 -7.58
C GLU A 22 -6.03 34.76 -6.30
N ILE A 23 -7.05 33.94 -6.04
CA ILE A 23 -7.74 33.97 -4.76
C ILE A 23 -6.84 33.23 -3.77
N ASP A 24 -6.04 33.98 -3.02
CA ASP A 24 -5.34 33.45 -1.86
C ASP A 24 -6.39 33.09 -0.80
N LEU A 25 -6.71 31.80 -0.74
CA LEU A 25 -7.64 31.23 0.21
C LEU A 25 -6.88 30.94 1.50
N ASP A 26 -6.83 31.95 2.37
CA ASP A 26 -6.20 31.84 3.70
C ASP A 26 -7.13 31.03 4.61
N LEU A 27 -6.97 29.71 4.60
CA LEU A 27 -7.69 28.82 5.50
C LEU A 27 -7.03 28.91 6.89
N PRO A 28 -7.82 29.07 7.97
CA PRO A 28 -7.24 29.08 9.30
C PRO A 28 -6.52 27.75 9.55
N ALA A 29 -5.25 27.82 9.94
CA ALA A 29 -4.48 26.65 10.32
C ALA A 29 -5.22 25.88 11.42
N THR A 30 -5.58 24.64 11.12
CA THR A 30 -6.16 23.72 12.10
C THR A 30 -5.07 23.25 13.06
N GLU A 31 -5.42 23.00 14.32
CA GLU A 31 -4.47 22.38 15.25
C GLU A 31 -4.04 21.01 14.68
N PRO A 32 -2.72 20.72 14.60
CA PRO A 32 -2.25 19.44 14.07
C PRO A 32 -2.79 18.28 14.90
N GLU A 33 -3.36 17.28 14.25
CA GLU A 33 -3.87 16.06 14.87
C GLU A 33 -2.88 14.90 14.71
N LEU A 34 -2.93 13.94 15.64
CA LEU A 34 -2.09 12.74 15.57
C LEU A 34 -2.53 11.83 14.42
N VAL A 35 -1.56 11.37 13.64
CA VAL A 35 -1.69 10.33 12.61
C VAL A 35 -0.84 9.13 13.02
N ILE A 36 -1.39 7.93 12.90
CA ILE A 36 -0.68 6.68 13.18
C ILE A 36 -0.66 5.79 11.94
N GLU A 37 0.52 5.31 11.56
CA GLU A 37 0.67 4.26 10.55
C GLU A 37 1.37 3.08 11.20
N GLY A 38 0.69 1.94 11.30
CA GLY A 38 1.24 0.77 11.97
C GLY A 38 0.95 -0.53 11.25
N TYR A 39 1.91 -1.45 11.30
CA TYR A 39 1.83 -2.76 10.66
C TYR A 39 2.39 -3.83 11.58
N LEU A 40 1.64 -4.91 11.77
CA LEU A 40 2.07 -6.16 12.41
C LEU A 40 1.96 -7.30 11.39
N THR A 41 3.08 -7.78 10.89
CA THR A 41 3.12 -8.82 9.86
C THR A 41 4.17 -9.88 10.15
N GLN A 42 3.92 -11.10 9.71
CA GLN A 42 4.89 -12.19 9.76
C GLN A 42 4.73 -13.08 8.53
N ARG A 43 5.79 -13.81 8.19
CA ARG A 43 5.83 -14.84 7.13
C ARG A 43 5.01 -16.08 7.52
N ASP A 44 3.73 -15.87 7.72
CA ASP A 44 2.75 -16.89 8.03
C ASP A 44 1.96 -17.23 6.77
N TYR A 45 2.29 -18.39 6.20
CA TYR A 45 1.73 -18.83 4.93
C TYR A 45 0.52 -19.73 5.11
N TYR A 46 -0.49 -19.51 4.28
CA TYR A 46 -1.57 -20.46 4.07
C TYR A 46 -1.13 -21.50 3.03
N PHE A 47 -0.95 -22.75 3.47
CA PHE A 47 -0.76 -23.89 2.57
C PHE A 47 -2.05 -24.73 2.46
N PRO A 48 -2.44 -25.17 1.25
CA PRO A 48 -3.60 -26.04 1.09
C PRO A 48 -3.36 -27.41 1.73
N ASN A 49 -4.43 -28.14 2.02
CA ASN A 49 -4.37 -29.47 2.66
C ASN A 49 -3.82 -30.59 1.74
N GLY A 50 -3.56 -30.29 0.47
CA GLY A 50 -3.08 -31.22 -0.54
C GLY A 50 -2.69 -30.48 -1.81
N ASP A 51 -2.48 -31.24 -2.89
CA ASP A 51 -2.18 -30.66 -4.20
C ASP A 51 -3.29 -29.71 -4.66
N LEU A 52 -2.89 -28.62 -5.29
CA LEU A 52 -3.80 -27.59 -5.78
C LEU A 52 -4.29 -27.98 -7.18
N ASP A 53 -5.61 -27.94 -7.40
CA ASP A 53 -6.21 -28.15 -8.73
C ASP A 53 -6.50 -26.80 -9.39
N CYS A 54 -5.59 -26.41 -10.29
CA CYS A 54 -5.69 -25.19 -11.08
C CYS A 54 -6.39 -25.47 -12.41
N PHE A 55 -7.70 -25.69 -12.35
CA PHE A 55 -8.56 -25.92 -13.52
C PHE A 55 -8.09 -27.09 -14.40
N GLY A 56 -7.77 -28.24 -13.78
CA GLY A 56 -7.31 -29.44 -14.47
C GLY A 56 -5.78 -29.56 -14.57
N THR A 57 -5.05 -28.57 -14.06
CA THR A 57 -3.60 -28.66 -13.83
C THR A 57 -3.33 -28.86 -12.35
N THR A 58 -2.76 -30.00 -11.99
CA THR A 58 -2.37 -30.28 -10.60
C THR A 58 -1.02 -29.64 -10.29
N VAL A 59 -0.98 -28.80 -9.26
CA VAL A 59 0.26 -28.26 -8.68
C VAL A 59 0.54 -29.00 -7.37
N PRO A 60 1.64 -29.78 -7.29
CA PRO A 60 1.96 -30.52 -6.08
C PRO A 60 2.20 -29.60 -4.88
N LEU A 61 1.63 -29.93 -3.71
CA LEU A 61 1.86 -29.16 -2.49
C LEU A 61 3.35 -29.07 -2.13
N ALA A 62 4.09 -30.15 -2.40
CA ALA A 62 5.53 -30.19 -2.16
C ALA A 62 6.31 -29.14 -2.98
N ASP A 63 5.84 -28.83 -4.20
CA ASP A 63 6.48 -27.82 -5.05
C ASP A 63 6.16 -26.40 -4.56
N ILE A 64 4.93 -26.16 -4.09
CA ILE A 64 4.53 -24.91 -3.44
C ILE A 64 5.42 -24.66 -2.21
N VAL A 65 5.50 -25.64 -1.30
CA VAL A 65 6.31 -25.54 -0.08
C VAL A 65 7.78 -25.32 -0.40
N LEU A 66 8.33 -26.05 -1.39
CA LEU A 66 9.72 -25.89 -1.81
C LEU A 66 9.98 -24.48 -2.37
N ALA A 67 9.11 -23.99 -3.24
CA ALA A 67 9.23 -22.66 -3.83
C ALA A 67 9.19 -21.57 -2.75
N THR A 68 8.24 -21.63 -1.82
CA THR A 68 8.16 -20.69 -0.68
C THR A 68 9.44 -20.71 0.16
N GLN A 69 9.95 -21.91 0.49
CA GLN A 69 11.19 -22.03 1.28
C GLN A 69 12.42 -21.48 0.56
N LEU A 70 12.51 -21.66 -0.76
CA LEU A 70 13.59 -21.09 -1.55
C LEU A 70 13.51 -19.56 -1.52
N VAL A 71 12.34 -18.98 -1.79
CA VAL A 71 12.13 -17.54 -1.76
C VAL A 71 12.51 -16.94 -0.40
N ASP A 72 12.14 -17.60 0.70
CA ASP A 72 12.48 -17.14 2.05
C ASP A 72 13.97 -17.21 2.38
N ALA A 73 14.68 -18.17 1.79
CA ALA A 73 16.13 -18.27 1.94
C ALA A 73 16.88 -17.18 1.17
N PHE A 74 16.30 -16.63 0.10
CA PHE A 74 16.91 -15.60 -0.75
C PHE A 74 16.49 -14.17 -0.37
N ILE A 75 15.21 -13.98 -0.05
CA ILE A 75 14.66 -12.69 0.33
C ILE A 75 14.63 -12.63 1.85
N ASN A 76 15.60 -11.92 2.43
CA ASN A 76 15.52 -11.56 3.83
C ASN A 76 14.72 -10.26 3.98
N ILE A 77 13.44 -10.38 4.32
CA ILE A 77 12.55 -9.24 4.56
C ILE A 77 13.17 -8.28 5.59
N ASP A 78 13.83 -8.81 6.63
CA ASP A 78 14.50 -8.01 7.67
C ASP A 78 15.79 -7.33 7.16
N SER A 79 16.45 -7.85 6.12
CA SER A 79 17.66 -7.19 5.55
C SER A 79 17.33 -6.03 4.63
N ILE A 80 16.15 -6.04 4.01
CA ILE A 80 15.63 -4.90 3.23
C ILE A 80 15.52 -3.67 4.14
N GLU A 81 15.24 -3.88 5.44
CA GLU A 81 15.16 -2.82 6.44
C GLU A 81 16.52 -2.20 6.83
N SER A 82 17.64 -2.89 6.59
CA SER A 82 18.97 -2.44 7.04
C SER A 82 19.63 -1.41 6.12
N GLU A 83 19.16 -1.29 4.87
CA GLU A 83 19.72 -0.37 3.87
C GLU A 83 18.70 0.57 3.20
N ALA A 84 17.39 0.42 3.44
CA ALA A 84 16.35 1.27 2.81
C ALA A 84 15.40 1.91 3.84
N ASP A 85 15.18 3.23 3.70
CA ASP A 85 14.19 4.03 4.47
C ASP A 85 12.75 3.81 3.99
N TYR A 86 12.48 2.59 3.51
CA TYR A 86 11.29 2.26 2.76
C TYR A 86 10.65 1.05 3.45
N PHE A 87 9.49 1.34 4.05
CA PHE A 87 8.51 0.44 4.69
C PHE A 87 9.03 -0.88 5.33
N PRO A 88 9.68 -0.81 6.50
CA PRO A 88 9.96 -1.96 7.35
C PRO A 88 8.71 -2.39 8.11
N PHE A 89 8.42 -3.69 8.05
CA PHE A 89 7.25 -4.28 8.69
C PHE A 89 7.42 -4.28 10.22
N ASN A 90 6.35 -4.58 10.97
CA ASN A 90 6.40 -4.65 12.44
C ASN A 90 6.85 -3.35 13.13
N LYS A 91 6.17 -2.25 12.81
CA LYS A 91 6.38 -0.96 13.48
C LYS A 91 5.13 -0.11 13.52
N VAL A 92 5.17 0.93 14.35
CA VAL A 92 4.16 1.97 14.47
C VAL A 92 4.85 3.32 14.34
N GLN A 93 4.41 4.16 13.42
CA GLN A 93 4.91 5.51 13.20
C GLN A 93 3.86 6.52 13.61
N LEU A 94 4.27 7.51 14.41
CA LEU A 94 3.41 8.58 14.89
C LEU A 94 3.87 9.91 14.27
N THR A 95 2.96 10.57 13.55
CA THR A 95 3.18 11.88 12.94
C THR A 95 2.03 12.83 13.25
N LEU A 96 2.18 14.10 12.87
CA LEU A 96 1.13 15.10 12.92
C LEU A 96 0.63 15.40 11.51
N THR A 97 -0.68 15.69 11.38
CA THR A 97 -1.24 16.23 10.14
C THR A 97 -0.52 17.52 9.76
N GLY A 98 -0.14 17.64 8.48
CA GLY A 98 0.42 18.86 7.91
C GLY A 98 -0.66 19.84 7.46
N ASP A 99 -0.24 21.07 7.15
CA ASP A 99 -1.09 22.04 6.47
C ASP A 99 -1.33 21.60 5.02
N TYR A 100 -2.56 21.78 4.54
CA TYR A 100 -3.03 21.30 3.23
C TYR A 100 -2.18 21.86 2.06
N PHE A 101 -1.74 23.11 2.17
CA PHE A 101 -0.93 23.76 1.14
C PHE A 101 0.58 23.62 1.37
N ALA A 102 1.00 23.01 2.47
CA ALA A 102 2.41 22.86 2.81
C ALA A 102 2.95 21.54 2.25
N ASN A 103 3.98 21.63 1.41
CA ASN A 103 4.78 20.48 0.99
C ASN A 103 5.89 20.21 2.03
N GLU A 104 5.49 19.96 3.27
CA GLU A 104 6.41 19.66 4.37
C GLU A 104 6.32 18.19 4.77
N ILE A 105 7.45 17.64 5.24
CA ILE A 105 7.48 16.29 5.82
C ILE A 105 6.65 16.32 7.11
N PRO A 106 5.70 15.38 7.30
CA PRO A 106 4.91 15.32 8.53
C PRO A 106 5.79 15.30 9.78
N GLN A 107 5.48 16.15 10.75
CA GLN A 107 6.25 16.21 11.99
C GLN A 107 6.07 14.92 12.79
N THR A 108 7.16 14.27 13.18
CA THR A 108 7.15 13.04 13.99
C THR A 108 6.83 13.30 15.46
N VAL A 109 6.20 12.34 16.13
CA VAL A 109 5.84 12.41 17.57
C VAL A 109 6.59 11.36 18.38
N SER A 110 7.59 11.81 19.13
CA SER A 110 8.43 10.98 20.02
C SER A 110 7.91 10.91 21.46
N ASN A 111 8.49 9.99 22.25
CA ASN A 111 8.22 9.79 23.67
C ASN A 111 6.75 9.46 24.01
N ALA A 112 6.06 8.78 23.09
CA ALA A 112 4.75 8.20 23.33
C ALA A 112 4.87 6.86 24.07
N SER A 113 3.82 6.48 24.81
CA SER A 113 3.67 5.13 25.32
C SER A 113 2.79 4.35 24.34
N VAL A 114 3.35 3.31 23.71
CA VAL A 114 2.64 2.47 22.75
C VAL A 114 2.62 1.04 23.26
N MET A 115 1.43 0.44 23.36
CA MET A 115 1.23 -0.92 23.86
C MET A 115 0.46 -1.75 22.84
N LEU A 116 0.98 -2.93 22.51
CA LEU A 116 0.33 -3.91 21.68
C LEU A 116 -0.47 -4.89 22.54
N TYR A 117 -1.71 -5.12 22.16
CA TYR A 117 -2.60 -6.09 22.77
C TYR A 117 -2.87 -7.25 21.82
N GLU A 118 -2.90 -8.47 22.37
CA GLU A 118 -3.36 -9.71 21.73
C GLU A 118 -4.55 -10.23 22.54
N ASP A 119 -5.73 -10.38 21.91
CA ASP A 119 -6.95 -10.92 22.53
C ASP A 119 -7.29 -10.26 23.89
N GLY A 120 -7.07 -8.93 23.96
CA GLY A 120 -7.33 -8.12 25.15
C GLY A 120 -6.24 -8.14 26.23
N ASN A 121 -5.12 -8.84 26.02
CA ASN A 121 -3.98 -8.86 26.94
C ASN A 121 -2.82 -8.07 26.36
N VAL A 122 -2.14 -7.28 27.20
CA VAL A 122 -0.89 -6.61 26.80
C VAL A 122 0.18 -7.66 26.53
N VAL A 123 0.72 -7.67 25.32
CA VAL A 123 1.78 -8.58 24.92
C VAL A 123 3.13 -7.90 24.69
N GLU A 124 3.11 -6.60 24.37
CA GLU A 124 4.32 -5.82 24.21
C GLU A 124 4.10 -4.35 24.58
N THR A 125 5.10 -3.72 25.20
CA THR A 125 5.21 -2.26 25.27
C THR A 125 6.31 -1.88 24.29
N LEU A 126 5.95 -1.16 23.23
CA LEU A 126 6.86 -0.90 22.13
C LEU A 126 7.94 0.10 22.53
N ILE A 127 9.13 -0.07 21.96
CA ILE A 127 10.27 0.79 22.22
C ILE A 127 10.49 1.68 21.00
N GLU A 128 10.62 2.98 21.24
CA GLU A 128 10.96 3.95 20.19
C GLU A 128 12.34 3.65 19.63
N ASP A 129 12.46 3.68 18.31
CA ASP A 129 13.72 3.54 17.59
C ASP A 129 14.63 4.75 17.89
N PRO A 130 15.82 4.54 18.45
CA PRO A 130 16.72 5.63 18.80
C PRO A 130 17.27 6.39 17.58
N ASN A 131 17.21 5.80 16.38
CA ASN A 131 17.71 6.39 15.14
C ASN A 131 16.59 7.01 14.29
N ILE A 132 15.33 6.65 14.55
CA ILE A 132 14.17 7.09 13.76
C ILE A 132 13.07 7.60 14.72
N PRO A 133 13.16 8.86 15.18
CA PRO A 133 12.18 9.45 16.11
C PRO A 133 10.74 9.29 15.63
N GLY A 134 9.83 8.99 16.55
CA GLY A 134 8.42 8.75 16.30
C GLY A 134 8.10 7.37 15.71
N THR A 135 9.09 6.49 15.54
CA THR A 135 8.91 5.10 15.12
C THR A 135 9.09 4.15 16.30
N TYR A 136 8.15 3.23 16.51
CA TYR A 136 8.15 2.24 17.59
C TYR A 136 8.16 0.86 16.98
N ARG A 137 9.14 0.03 17.33
CA ARG A 137 9.30 -1.32 16.75
C ARG A 137 8.46 -2.34 17.50
N ILE A 138 7.85 -3.25 16.76
CA ILE A 138 7.15 -4.42 17.26
C ILE A 138 8.10 -5.62 17.14
N THR A 139 8.30 -6.34 18.23
CA THR A 139 9.12 -7.57 18.26
C THR A 139 8.30 -8.81 18.59
N HIS A 140 7.03 -8.63 18.95
CA HIS A 140 6.07 -9.70 19.15
C HIS A 140 5.80 -10.46 17.85
N TYR A 141 5.86 -11.79 17.94
CA TYR A 141 5.47 -12.69 16.85
C TYR A 141 3.96 -12.93 16.92
N PRO A 142 3.18 -12.52 15.91
CA PRO A 142 1.73 -12.66 15.92
C PRO A 142 1.29 -14.13 15.85
N LYS A 143 0.05 -14.39 16.24
CA LYS A 143 -0.61 -15.71 16.14
C LYS A 143 -1.76 -15.64 15.16
N ILE A 144 -1.78 -16.58 14.21
CA ILE A 144 -2.89 -16.76 13.27
C ILE A 144 -4.20 -16.97 14.05
N GLY A 145 -5.21 -16.16 13.74
CA GLY A 145 -6.54 -16.20 14.34
C GLY A 145 -6.72 -15.34 15.60
N SER A 146 -5.68 -14.64 16.07
CA SER A 146 -5.79 -13.70 17.19
C SER A 146 -6.10 -12.28 16.73
N GLU A 147 -6.74 -11.50 17.61
CA GLU A 147 -7.07 -10.09 17.38
C GLU A 147 -6.02 -9.17 18.02
N TYR A 148 -5.51 -8.20 17.24
CA TYR A 148 -4.51 -7.23 17.68
C TYR A 148 -5.03 -5.81 17.64
N HIS A 149 -4.65 -5.01 18.64
CA HIS A 149 -4.90 -3.55 18.63
C HIS A 149 -3.82 -2.82 19.42
N LEU A 150 -3.72 -1.50 19.21
CA LEU A 150 -2.80 -0.62 19.90
C LEU A 150 -3.53 0.26 20.91
N TRP A 151 -2.90 0.44 22.06
CA TRP A 151 -3.21 1.53 22.99
C TRP A 151 -2.03 2.51 23.00
N ILE A 152 -2.33 3.80 22.84
CA ILE A 152 -1.31 4.84 22.62
C ILE A 152 -1.58 6.03 23.52
N GLN A 153 -0.57 6.49 24.24
CA GLN A 153 -0.57 7.77 24.94
C GLN A 153 0.48 8.71 24.33
N ALA A 154 0.02 9.79 23.71
CA ALA A 154 0.87 10.77 23.04
C ALA A 154 0.24 12.17 23.18
N LEU A 155 1.08 13.20 23.29
CA LEU A 155 0.65 14.61 23.31
C LEU A 155 -0.44 14.93 24.35
N GLY A 156 -0.44 14.24 25.48
CA GLY A 156 -1.44 14.40 26.54
C GLY A 156 -2.80 13.75 26.27
N ASN A 157 -2.97 13.06 25.14
CA ASN A 157 -4.16 12.32 24.76
C ASN A 157 -3.92 10.81 24.82
N ILE A 158 -5.01 10.06 24.85
CA ILE A 158 -5.07 8.61 24.80
C ILE A 158 -5.83 8.20 23.54
N TYR A 159 -5.28 7.25 22.80
CA TYR A 159 -5.82 6.71 21.57
C TYR A 159 -5.87 5.18 21.65
N GLU A 160 -6.77 4.59 20.89
CA GLU A 160 -6.92 3.14 20.77
C GLU A 160 -7.35 2.80 19.33
N THR A 161 -6.76 1.75 18.77
CA THR A 161 -7.18 1.23 17.47
C THR A 161 -8.33 0.24 17.64
N GLU A 162 -9.15 0.07 16.62
CA GLU A 162 -10.00 -1.11 16.50
C GLU A 162 -9.12 -2.36 16.35
N ARG A 163 -9.76 -3.53 16.48
CA ARG A 163 -9.07 -4.81 16.46
C ARG A 163 -8.90 -5.29 15.02
N GLU A 164 -7.69 -5.69 14.69
CA GLU A 164 -7.34 -6.36 13.44
C GLU A 164 -7.21 -7.86 13.69
N LEU A 165 -7.97 -8.66 12.94
CA LEU A 165 -7.79 -10.10 12.92
C LEU A 165 -6.53 -10.44 12.12
N TYR A 166 -5.58 -11.14 12.74
CA TYR A 166 -4.36 -11.56 12.07
C TYR A 166 -4.58 -12.93 11.38
N GLU A 167 -4.58 -12.96 10.06
CA GLU A 167 -4.64 -14.20 9.27
C GLU A 167 -3.37 -14.43 8.44
N SER A 168 -3.09 -15.71 8.12
CA SER A 168 -2.03 -16.07 7.17
C SER A 168 -2.34 -15.62 5.75
N VAL A 169 -1.32 -15.54 4.89
CA VAL A 169 -1.48 -15.20 3.47
C VAL A 169 -1.02 -16.36 2.57
N PRO A 170 -1.66 -16.62 1.41
CA PRO A 170 -1.07 -17.49 0.41
C PRO A 170 0.33 -17.00 0.01
N PRO A 171 1.32 -17.90 -0.14
CA PRO A 171 2.66 -17.51 -0.53
C PRO A 171 2.67 -16.96 -1.96
N LEU A 172 3.44 -15.89 -2.16
CA LEU A 172 3.79 -15.36 -3.46
C LEU A 172 4.89 -16.25 -4.07
N ILE A 173 4.48 -17.28 -4.81
CA ILE A 173 5.33 -18.37 -5.33
C ILE A 173 6.24 -17.87 -6.46
N GLY A 174 5.74 -16.95 -7.29
CA GLY A 174 6.46 -16.43 -8.45
C GLY A 174 6.26 -14.93 -8.64
N LEU A 175 7.30 -14.29 -9.18
CA LEU A 175 7.28 -12.94 -9.72
C LEU A 175 8.10 -12.95 -11.01
N THR A 176 7.42 -12.86 -12.15
CA THR A 176 8.03 -13.10 -13.47
C THR A 176 7.91 -11.85 -14.34
N ALA A 177 9.04 -11.41 -14.90
CA ALA A 177 9.06 -10.35 -15.91
C ALA A 177 8.69 -10.90 -17.29
N ASN A 178 7.61 -10.39 -17.87
CA ASN A 178 7.10 -10.79 -19.18
C ASN A 178 7.13 -9.61 -20.15
N TYR A 179 7.76 -9.81 -21.31
CA TYR A 179 7.74 -8.83 -22.39
C TYR A 179 6.50 -9.02 -23.25
N GLY A 180 5.69 -7.97 -23.40
CA GLY A 180 4.43 -8.06 -24.13
C GLY A 180 3.83 -6.70 -24.47
N PRO A 181 2.73 -6.69 -25.23
CA PRO A 181 2.02 -5.47 -25.57
C PRO A 181 1.29 -4.91 -24.35
N ASN A 182 1.08 -3.60 -24.33
CA ASN A 182 0.15 -2.98 -23.39
C ASN A 182 -1.31 -3.39 -23.70
N PHE A 183 -2.25 -2.99 -22.83
CA PHE A 183 -3.66 -3.35 -22.98
C PHE A 183 -4.29 -2.92 -24.32
N ILE A 184 -3.88 -1.77 -24.88
CA ILE A 184 -4.38 -1.24 -26.15
C ILE A 184 -3.57 -1.70 -27.37
N GLN A 185 -2.52 -2.51 -27.16
CA GLN A 185 -1.65 -3.11 -28.17
C GLN A 185 -0.96 -2.09 -29.09
N ASP A 186 -0.47 -0.98 -28.53
CA ASP A 186 0.27 0.04 -29.28
C ASP A 186 1.70 0.31 -28.78
N SER A 187 2.07 -0.22 -27.61
CA SER A 187 3.43 -0.24 -27.06
C SER A 187 3.76 -1.63 -26.52
N CYS A 188 5.05 -1.89 -26.35
CA CYS A 188 5.57 -3.13 -25.79
C CYS A 188 6.63 -2.84 -24.75
N ALA A 189 6.47 -3.46 -23.59
CA ALA A 189 7.33 -3.26 -22.44
C ALA A 189 7.43 -4.54 -21.63
N TYR A 190 8.29 -4.49 -20.61
CA TYR A 190 8.23 -5.49 -19.56
C TYR A 190 7.12 -5.15 -18.57
N TYR A 191 6.33 -6.15 -18.23
CA TYR A 191 5.39 -6.14 -17.13
C TYR A 191 5.77 -7.25 -16.16
N VAL A 192 5.23 -7.20 -14.96
CA VAL A 192 5.45 -8.26 -13.98
C VAL A 192 4.16 -9.04 -13.76
N ASN A 193 4.29 -10.36 -13.66
CA ASN A 193 3.20 -11.20 -13.25
C ASN A 193 3.54 -11.95 -11.98
N ILE A 194 2.54 -12.06 -11.10
CA ILE A 194 2.61 -12.86 -9.89
C ILE A 194 2.06 -14.26 -10.13
N ASP A 195 2.61 -15.20 -9.37
CA ASP A 195 2.04 -16.53 -9.20
C ASP A 195 1.71 -16.76 -7.72
N THR A 196 0.42 -16.83 -7.41
CA THR A 196 -0.13 -17.14 -6.09
C THR A 196 -1.43 -17.95 -6.26
N TYR A 197 -2.13 -18.21 -5.17
CA TYR A 197 -3.48 -18.75 -5.19
C TYR A 197 -4.33 -18.09 -4.11
N GLU A 198 -5.63 -18.30 -4.20
CA GLU A 198 -6.64 -17.82 -3.27
C GLU A 198 -7.03 -18.98 -2.32
N LYS A 199 -7.24 -18.66 -1.03
CA LYS A 199 -7.66 -19.61 0.02
C LYS A 199 -9.17 -19.86 -0.08
N PRO A 200 -9.63 -21.12 -0.24
CA PRO A 200 -11.06 -21.40 -0.36
C PRO A 200 -11.91 -20.80 0.79
N GLY A 201 -12.86 -19.95 0.42
CA GLY A 201 -13.82 -19.27 1.27
C GLY A 201 -13.83 -17.76 1.03
N ALA A 202 -14.94 -17.25 0.52
CA ALA A 202 -15.15 -15.82 0.29
C ALA A 202 -14.88 -14.89 1.49
N GLY A 203 -14.40 -13.68 1.20
CA GLY A 203 -14.20 -12.58 2.14
C GLY A 203 -12.73 -12.22 2.38
N ASP A 204 -11.79 -12.86 1.69
CA ASP A 204 -10.37 -12.56 1.79
C ASP A 204 -10.01 -11.31 0.97
N HIS A 205 -9.17 -10.45 1.54
CA HIS A 205 -8.70 -9.21 0.92
C HIS A 205 -7.17 -9.17 0.91
N TYR A 206 -6.62 -8.51 -0.10
CA TYR A 206 -5.19 -8.51 -0.36
C TYR A 206 -4.67 -7.10 -0.63
N ARG A 207 -3.46 -6.85 -0.15
CA ARG A 207 -2.68 -5.63 -0.40
C ARG A 207 -1.32 -6.02 -0.96
N TRP A 208 -0.92 -5.37 -2.06
CA TRP A 208 0.45 -5.46 -2.57
C TRP A 208 1.24 -4.18 -2.32
N PHE A 209 2.50 -4.35 -1.95
CA PHE A 209 3.50 -3.28 -1.85
C PHE A 209 4.63 -3.58 -2.83
N PHE A 210 5.13 -2.55 -3.51
CA PHE A 210 6.16 -2.72 -4.54
C PHE A 210 7.37 -1.85 -4.24
N TYR A 211 8.54 -2.42 -4.46
CA TYR A 211 9.81 -1.73 -4.40
C TYR A 211 10.50 -1.85 -5.74
N LEU A 212 10.62 -0.73 -6.43
CA LEU A 212 11.35 -0.62 -7.68
C LEU A 212 12.76 -0.11 -7.37
N ASN A 213 13.78 -0.87 -7.72
CA ASN A 213 15.18 -0.52 -7.48
C ASN A 213 15.48 -0.18 -6.01
N ASN A 214 14.90 -0.96 -5.09
CA ASN A 214 14.96 -0.78 -3.63
C ASN A 214 14.28 0.48 -3.09
N GLU A 215 13.50 1.19 -3.91
CA GLU A 215 12.68 2.31 -3.46
C GLU A 215 11.20 1.90 -3.44
N TYR A 216 10.52 2.13 -2.32
CA TYR A 216 9.08 1.87 -2.24
C TYR A 216 8.34 2.80 -3.19
N ASP A 217 7.42 2.22 -3.94
CA ASP A 217 6.56 2.94 -4.84
C ASP A 217 5.49 3.72 -4.06
N LYS A 218 5.83 4.96 -3.75
CA LYS A 218 4.98 5.93 -3.03
C LYS A 218 4.23 6.88 -3.97
N ARG A 219 4.09 6.53 -5.25
CA ARG A 219 3.39 7.40 -6.22
C ARG A 219 1.96 7.68 -5.72
N PRO A 220 1.51 8.95 -5.73
CA PRO A 220 0.17 9.30 -5.28
C PRO A 220 -0.89 8.50 -6.04
N GLY A 221 -1.84 7.91 -5.32
CA GLY A 221 -2.92 7.11 -5.91
C GLY A 221 -2.54 5.67 -6.30
N PHE A 222 -1.25 5.29 -6.24
CA PHE A 222 -0.82 3.91 -6.47
C PHE A 222 -1.11 3.05 -5.23
N ILE A 223 -2.27 2.40 -5.25
CA ILE A 223 -2.76 1.53 -4.18
C ILE A 223 -3.21 0.22 -4.83
N SER A 224 -2.36 -0.80 -4.79
CA SER A 224 -2.71 -2.14 -5.29
C SER A 224 -3.42 -2.94 -4.20
N ILE A 225 -4.74 -3.11 -4.35
CA ILE A 225 -5.61 -3.88 -3.46
C ILE A 225 -6.61 -4.69 -4.28
N THR A 226 -7.03 -5.84 -3.78
CA THR A 226 -8.05 -6.69 -4.42
C THR A 226 -8.79 -7.50 -3.36
N ASN A 227 -10.04 -7.85 -3.64
CA ASN A 227 -10.83 -8.80 -2.87
C ASN A 227 -11.08 -10.08 -3.70
N ASP A 228 -11.51 -11.14 -3.03
CA ASP A 228 -11.68 -12.47 -3.63
C ASP A 228 -13.06 -12.72 -4.30
N ASP A 229 -13.95 -11.72 -4.34
CA ASP A 229 -15.35 -11.84 -4.79
C ASP A 229 -15.54 -12.62 -6.11
N ASN A 230 -14.56 -12.54 -7.02
CA ASN A 230 -14.61 -13.18 -8.35
C ASN A 230 -13.57 -14.29 -8.55
N PHE A 231 -12.73 -14.56 -7.54
CA PHE A 231 -11.56 -15.45 -7.65
C PHE A 231 -11.37 -16.39 -6.45
N ASP A 232 -12.37 -16.54 -5.57
CA ASP A 232 -12.39 -17.48 -4.43
C ASP A 232 -11.93 -18.89 -4.84
N GLY A 233 -10.86 -19.37 -4.19
CA GLY A 233 -10.20 -20.65 -4.39
C GLY A 233 -9.45 -20.79 -5.72
N PHE A 234 -9.24 -19.72 -6.49
CA PHE A 234 -8.58 -19.79 -7.78
C PHE A 234 -7.05 -19.80 -7.66
N CYS A 235 -6.40 -20.48 -8.60
CA CYS A 235 -4.98 -20.26 -8.84
C CYS A 235 -4.80 -18.96 -9.64
N LEU A 236 -4.01 -18.05 -9.09
CA LEU A 236 -3.74 -16.74 -9.65
C LEU A 236 -2.32 -16.74 -10.23
N PHE A 237 -2.13 -17.49 -11.31
CA PHE A 237 -0.84 -17.57 -12.03
C PHE A 237 -0.84 -16.66 -13.24
N GLY A 238 0.22 -15.87 -13.40
CA GLY A 238 0.36 -14.91 -14.49
C GLY A 238 -0.47 -13.63 -14.33
N PHE A 239 -0.89 -13.26 -13.12
CA PHE A 239 -1.69 -12.04 -12.90
C PHE A 239 -0.78 -10.81 -12.76
N ASP A 240 -1.13 -9.69 -13.40
CA ASP A 240 -0.45 -8.42 -13.17
C ASP A 240 -1.17 -7.62 -12.07
N VAL A 241 -0.47 -7.37 -10.98
CA VAL A 241 -0.94 -6.57 -9.83
C VAL A 241 -0.13 -5.29 -9.64
N TYR A 242 0.87 -5.05 -10.49
CA TYR A 242 1.67 -3.82 -10.52
C TYR A 242 1.12 -2.85 -11.57
N GLY A 243 0.81 -3.36 -12.77
CA GLY A 243 0.07 -2.67 -13.83
C GLY A 243 0.88 -1.67 -14.67
N ASP A 244 2.15 -1.42 -14.32
CA ASP A 244 3.00 -0.46 -15.01
C ASP A 244 4.15 -1.10 -15.78
N GLU A 245 4.57 -0.40 -16.83
CA GLU A 245 5.75 -0.74 -17.63
C GLU A 245 7.03 -0.65 -16.78
N LEU A 246 7.95 -1.58 -17.01
CA LEU A 246 9.24 -1.67 -16.33
C LEU A 246 10.38 -1.51 -17.33
N GLU A 247 11.47 -0.87 -16.90
CA GLU A 247 12.65 -0.63 -17.72
C GLU A 247 13.63 -1.81 -17.67
N LEU A 248 14.47 -1.91 -18.70
CA LEU A 248 15.51 -2.95 -18.77
C LEU A 248 16.49 -2.78 -17.59
N GLY A 249 16.79 -3.87 -16.90
CA GLY A 249 17.71 -3.89 -15.77
C GLY A 249 17.11 -3.44 -14.43
N ASP A 250 15.83 -3.07 -14.39
CA ASP A 250 15.13 -2.80 -13.14
C ASP A 250 15.10 -4.03 -12.23
N THR A 251 14.96 -3.80 -10.93
CA THR A 251 14.64 -4.83 -9.94
C THR A 251 13.32 -4.49 -9.27
N LEU A 252 12.44 -5.48 -9.17
CA LEU A 252 11.15 -5.30 -8.51
C LEU A 252 11.01 -6.33 -7.39
N THR A 253 10.70 -5.85 -6.19
CA THR A 253 10.25 -6.69 -5.07
C THR A 253 8.77 -6.41 -4.82
N ALA A 254 7.97 -7.47 -4.76
CA ALA A 254 6.56 -7.40 -4.42
C ALA A 254 6.33 -8.08 -3.07
N PHE A 255 5.53 -7.42 -2.22
CA PHE A 255 5.02 -7.99 -0.98
C PHE A 255 3.52 -8.17 -1.10
N GLN A 256 3.01 -9.35 -0.76
CA GLN A 256 1.60 -9.69 -0.72
C GLN A 256 1.19 -9.88 0.74
N MET A 257 0.24 -9.07 1.19
CA MET A 257 -0.27 -9.08 2.56
C MET A 257 -1.75 -9.47 2.57
N ASN A 258 -2.14 -10.35 3.49
CA ASN A 258 -3.55 -10.52 3.84
C ASN A 258 -4.03 -9.26 4.56
N ALA A 259 -5.17 -8.72 4.13
CA ALA A 259 -5.77 -7.51 4.67
C ALA A 259 -7.13 -7.84 5.29
N THR A 260 -7.44 -7.18 6.40
CA THR A 260 -8.82 -7.15 6.91
C THR A 260 -9.72 -6.36 5.97
N GLU A 261 -11.03 -6.65 5.98
CA GLU A 261 -12.03 -5.86 5.24
C GLU A 261 -11.96 -4.37 5.65
N GLY A 262 -11.73 -4.09 6.93
CA GLY A 262 -11.56 -2.74 7.45
C GLY A 262 -10.40 -2.00 6.78
N TYR A 263 -9.24 -2.65 6.67
CA TYR A 263 -8.05 -2.06 6.05
C TYR A 263 -8.22 -1.90 4.53
N PHE A 264 -8.82 -2.89 3.87
CA PHE A 264 -9.17 -2.82 2.45
C PHE A 264 -10.10 -1.63 2.16
N ASN A 265 -11.13 -1.43 2.97
CA ASN A 265 -12.08 -0.32 2.82
C ASN A 265 -11.43 1.04 3.07
N PHE A 266 -10.53 1.13 4.06
CA PHE A 266 -9.73 2.32 4.30
C PHE A 266 -8.88 2.68 3.08
N LEU A 267 -8.13 1.71 2.53
CA LEU A 267 -7.29 1.92 1.35
C LEU A 267 -8.11 2.24 0.09
N SER A 268 -9.26 1.60 -0.10
CA SER A 268 -10.19 1.90 -1.20
C SER A 268 -10.70 3.34 -1.10
N SER A 269 -11.05 3.79 0.10
CA SER A 269 -11.45 5.17 0.36
C SER A 269 -10.31 6.16 0.08
N LEU A 270 -9.08 5.83 0.46
CA LEU A 270 -7.90 6.63 0.16
C LEU A 270 -7.63 6.71 -1.35
N GLN A 271 -7.72 5.59 -2.07
CA GLN A 271 -7.52 5.53 -3.52
C GLN A 271 -8.58 6.35 -4.26
N SER A 272 -9.87 6.18 -3.92
CA SER A 272 -10.96 6.95 -4.54
C SER A 272 -10.78 8.47 -4.39
N GLN A 273 -10.19 8.94 -3.29
CA GLN A 273 -10.00 10.36 -3.00
C GLN A 273 -8.69 10.94 -3.52
N THR A 274 -7.74 10.11 -3.93
CA THR A 274 -6.41 10.55 -4.40
C THR A 274 -6.19 10.30 -5.89
N ALA A 275 -6.73 9.20 -6.43
CA ALA A 275 -6.59 8.81 -7.83
C ALA A 275 -7.77 9.24 -8.72
N PHE A 276 -8.97 9.45 -8.15
CA PHE A 276 -10.21 9.69 -8.91
C PHE A 276 -10.91 10.99 -8.50
N VAL A 277 -10.17 12.11 -8.54
CA VAL A 277 -10.70 13.45 -8.26
C VAL A 277 -10.77 14.34 -9.50
N GLY A 278 -11.87 15.08 -9.67
CA GLY A 278 -12.08 16.09 -10.72
C GLY A 278 -13.17 15.78 -11.77
N GLY A 279 -13.91 14.67 -11.64
CA GLY A 279 -15.00 14.28 -12.52
C GLY A 279 -16.37 14.86 -12.12
N PRO A 280 -17.29 15.11 -13.07
CA PRO A 280 -18.62 15.66 -12.79
C PRO A 280 -19.58 14.67 -12.09
N PHE A 281 -19.13 13.43 -11.87
CA PHE A 281 -19.87 12.36 -11.19
C PHE A 281 -19.13 11.84 -9.95
N ASP A 282 -18.07 12.52 -9.52
CA ASP A 282 -17.35 12.13 -8.32
C ASP A 282 -18.28 12.18 -7.13
N SER A 283 -18.26 11.13 -6.32
CA SER A 283 -18.94 11.13 -5.04
C SER A 283 -18.44 12.30 -4.19
N PRO A 284 -19.31 12.99 -3.43
CA PRO A 284 -18.88 14.08 -2.57
C PRO A 284 -17.78 13.58 -1.62
N PRO A 285 -16.75 14.39 -1.33
CA PRO A 285 -15.66 13.99 -0.44
C PRO A 285 -16.22 13.50 0.90
N ALA A 286 -15.97 12.24 1.24
CA ALA A 286 -16.29 11.66 2.52
C ALA A 286 -15.04 11.64 3.40
N PRO A 287 -15.11 11.88 4.72
CA PRO A 287 -13.94 11.76 5.57
C PRO A 287 -13.35 10.34 5.48
N ILE A 288 -12.06 10.22 5.15
CA ILE A 288 -11.35 8.94 5.22
C ILE A 288 -11.28 8.56 6.70
N ARG A 289 -11.91 7.44 7.05
CA ARG A 289 -11.90 6.89 8.41
C ARG A 289 -10.97 5.71 8.46
N GLY A 290 -9.91 5.82 9.26
CA GLY A 290 -9.14 4.66 9.65
C GLY A 290 -9.73 3.99 10.88
N ASN A 291 -8.92 3.15 11.54
CA ASN A 291 -9.36 2.38 12.70
C ASN A 291 -8.92 2.99 14.04
N LEU A 292 -8.55 4.27 14.10
CA LEU A 292 -8.08 4.92 15.33
C LEU A 292 -9.15 5.79 15.98
N ASN A 293 -9.28 5.69 17.30
CA ASN A 293 -10.16 6.53 18.11
C ASN A 293 -9.37 7.30 19.18
N ASN A 294 -9.64 8.59 19.33
CA ASN A 294 -9.13 9.38 20.44
C ASN A 294 -10.08 9.24 21.65
N LEU A 295 -9.67 8.45 22.65
CA LEU A 295 -10.45 8.18 23.85
C LEU A 295 -10.58 9.41 24.77
N THR A 296 -9.70 10.40 24.61
CA THR A 296 -9.75 11.64 25.41
C THR A 296 -10.85 12.58 24.92
N THR A 297 -11.04 12.67 23.61
CA THR A 297 -12.05 13.56 22.99
C THR A 297 -13.33 12.82 22.58
N GLY A 298 -13.29 11.49 22.47
CA GLY A 298 -14.39 10.66 21.98
C GLY A 298 -14.62 10.78 20.46
N LYS A 299 -13.62 11.27 19.71
CA LYS A 299 -13.68 11.46 18.26
C LYS A 299 -12.77 10.45 17.54
N PRO A 300 -13.08 10.08 16.28
CA PRO A 300 -12.13 9.37 15.42
C PRO A 300 -10.82 10.18 15.27
N ALA A 301 -9.72 9.47 15.09
CA ALA A 301 -8.40 10.03 14.80
C ALA A 301 -7.87 9.46 13.48
N PHE A 302 -6.74 9.99 13.00
CA PHE A 302 -6.22 9.68 11.67
C PHE A 302 -5.23 8.52 11.66
N GLY A 303 -5.19 7.84 10.52
CA GLY A 303 -4.26 6.73 10.28
C GLY A 303 -4.86 5.36 10.55
N TYR A 304 -4.04 4.31 10.41
CA TYR A 304 -4.46 2.92 10.46
C TYR A 304 -3.39 2.04 11.10
N PHE A 305 -3.81 1.06 11.89
CA PHE A 305 -2.99 -0.08 12.30
C PHE A 305 -3.51 -1.33 11.60
N ALA A 306 -2.69 -1.99 10.78
CA ALA A 306 -3.06 -3.20 10.07
C ALA A 306 -2.27 -4.40 10.61
N ALA A 307 -2.90 -5.58 10.61
CA ALA A 307 -2.26 -6.83 10.98
C ALA A 307 -2.59 -7.92 9.96
N GLY A 308 -1.59 -8.71 9.55
CA GLY A 308 -1.81 -9.80 8.61
C GLY A 308 -0.52 -10.47 8.16
N GLY A 309 -0.63 -11.72 7.72
CA GLY A 309 0.47 -12.50 7.15
C GLY A 309 0.99 -11.84 5.89
N ILE A 310 2.29 -11.99 5.65
CA ILE A 310 2.97 -11.39 4.51
C ILE A 310 3.88 -12.39 3.77
N SER A 311 3.84 -12.32 2.45
CA SER A 311 4.76 -13.01 1.57
C SER A 311 5.50 -12.00 0.70
N ALA A 312 6.71 -12.34 0.28
CA ALA A 312 7.49 -11.51 -0.62
C ALA A 312 8.03 -12.36 -1.78
N ASN A 313 8.26 -11.74 -2.93
CA ASN A 313 9.01 -12.31 -4.04
C ASN A 313 9.69 -11.16 -4.82
N ALA A 314 10.74 -11.46 -5.56
CA ALA A 314 11.55 -10.46 -6.25
C ALA A 314 11.98 -10.97 -7.63
N THR A 315 12.11 -10.04 -8.56
CA THR A 315 12.50 -10.33 -9.94
C THR A 315 13.40 -9.24 -10.48
N ALA A 316 14.25 -9.60 -11.43
CA ALA A 316 15.08 -8.66 -12.18
C ALA A 316 14.57 -8.61 -13.62
N ILE A 317 14.40 -7.41 -14.14
CA ILE A 317 13.96 -7.18 -15.51
C ILE A 317 15.15 -7.40 -16.43
N PRO A 318 15.02 -8.20 -17.51
CA PRO A 318 16.13 -8.47 -18.41
C PRO A 318 16.73 -7.20 -19.01
N ASP A 319 18.05 -7.22 -19.25
CA ASP A 319 18.78 -6.11 -19.89
C ASP A 319 18.57 -6.01 -21.41
N THR A 320 17.75 -6.90 -21.98
CA THR A 320 17.55 -7.02 -23.43
C THR A 320 16.11 -7.32 -23.75
N ILE A 321 15.60 -6.72 -24.83
CA ILE A 321 14.31 -7.08 -25.41
C ILE A 321 14.44 -8.43 -26.16
N PRO A 322 13.53 -9.38 -25.94
CA PRO A 322 13.54 -10.65 -26.65
C PRO A 322 13.28 -10.45 -28.14
N ASP A 323 13.88 -11.30 -28.98
CA ASP A 323 13.65 -11.34 -30.43
C ASP A 323 12.33 -12.07 -30.73
N VAL A 324 11.23 -11.44 -30.31
CA VAL A 324 9.85 -11.90 -30.53
C VAL A 324 9.07 -10.76 -31.16
N ASP A 325 8.22 -11.09 -32.14
CA ASP A 325 7.30 -10.11 -32.71
C ASP A 325 6.35 -9.66 -31.61
N CYS A 326 6.41 -8.38 -31.25
CA CYS A 326 5.43 -7.78 -30.38
C CYS A 326 4.19 -7.40 -31.22
N PRO A 327 3.02 -8.00 -30.95
CA PRO A 327 1.85 -7.93 -31.81
C PRO A 327 1.14 -6.58 -31.83
#